data_AF-A0A7S6RD81-F1
#
_entry.id   AF-A0A7S6RD81-F1
#
_cell.length_a   1.000
_cell.length_b   1.000
_cell.length_c   1.000
_cell.angle_alpha   90.00
_cell.angle_beta   90.00
_cell.angle_gamma   90.00
#
_symmetry.space_group_name_H-M   'P 1'
#
loop_
_entity.id
_entity.type
_entity.pdbx_description
1 polymer ?
#
loop_
_entity_poly.entity_id
_entity_poly.type
_entity_poly.pdbx_seq_one_letter_code
_entity_poly.pdbx_strand_id
1 'polypeptide(L)'
;MQVITAPNIPVIAGENAVAISQLPPIWQNIAAGVANVGLDNPQTYVEMAQLFQYKLGRGDVDLFSERPELAPFKSAFSQLFGQLGYETLEFYGHDFLIDSYPDFKQVLADVKSQGRESADEVKVALIGIELFDEFGYELPASFYHVHLAPIYRDHIFEERALRFDQRDIAHKRSWDAVLHAGKVFAVQMKVQSIASKYGFTYHHGCGCNSHLSSIDISEGEFNYKISAEKYHRWIRSFIWTAWYEYAFFPIVPNTSYLV
;
A
#
# COMPACT_ATOMS: atom_id res chain seq x y z
N MET A 1 26.71 10.97 0.14
CA MET A 1 26.76 9.60 0.70
C MET A 1 28.19 9.11 0.74
N GLN A 2 28.75 8.88 1.93
CA GLN A 2 29.98 8.09 2.06
C GLN A 2 29.56 6.62 2.14
N VAL A 3 29.98 5.82 1.17
CA VAL A 3 29.83 4.35 1.21
C VAL A 3 30.66 3.86 2.38
N ILE A 4 30.02 3.44 3.48
CA ILE A 4 30.71 2.74 4.55
C ILE A 4 30.93 1.32 4.05
N THR A 5 32.10 1.06 3.45
CA THR A 5 32.56 -0.28 3.09
C THR A 5 32.88 -1.06 4.36
N ALA A 6 31.85 -1.53 5.06
CA ALA A 6 31.99 -2.62 6.00
C ALA A 6 31.95 -3.93 5.18
N PRO A 7 32.93 -4.84 5.31
CA PRO A 7 33.16 -5.94 4.37
C PRO A 7 32.05 -7.01 4.25
N ASN A 8 30.87 -6.82 4.85
CA ASN A 8 29.76 -7.78 4.85
C ASN A 8 28.37 -7.14 4.71
N ILE A 9 28.26 -5.88 4.24
CA ILE A 9 26.96 -5.23 4.00
C ILE A 9 26.61 -5.37 2.51
N PRO A 10 25.47 -6.01 2.15
CA PRO A 10 24.97 -6.02 0.78
C PRO A 10 24.76 -4.61 0.23
N VAL A 11 25.07 -4.41 -1.05
CA VAL A 11 24.86 -3.13 -1.75
C VAL A 11 23.94 -3.37 -2.93
N ILE A 12 22.82 -2.63 -2.96
CA ILE A 12 21.80 -2.67 -4.02
C ILE A 12 21.68 -1.27 -4.59
N ALA A 13 21.83 -1.12 -5.91
CA ALA A 13 21.77 0.18 -6.59
C ALA A 13 22.71 1.26 -5.99
N GLY A 14 23.82 0.87 -5.37
CA GLY A 14 24.76 1.78 -4.71
C GLY A 14 24.38 2.17 -3.27
N GLU A 15 23.29 1.62 -2.73
CA GLU A 15 22.81 1.84 -1.37
C GLU A 15 23.05 0.60 -0.50
N ASN A 16 23.30 0.82 0.80
CA ASN A 16 23.45 -0.26 1.75
C ASN A 16 22.10 -0.94 2.03
N ALA A 17 22.12 -2.26 2.18
CA ALA A 17 20.92 -3.06 2.42
C ALA A 17 21.18 -4.11 3.52
N VAL A 18 20.12 -4.66 4.11
CA VAL A 18 20.25 -5.83 4.99
C VAL A 18 20.43 -7.10 4.16
N ALA A 19 21.01 -8.15 4.72
CA ALA A 19 21.00 -9.46 4.08
C ALA A 19 19.58 -10.05 4.03
N ILE A 20 19.30 -10.91 3.05
CA ILE A 20 18.00 -11.60 2.93
C ILE A 20 17.63 -12.32 4.24
N SER A 21 18.60 -12.94 4.92
CA SER A 21 18.39 -13.62 6.20
C SER A 21 17.92 -12.73 7.36
N GLN A 22 17.97 -11.41 7.19
CA GLN A 22 17.50 -10.42 8.16
C GLN A 22 16.10 -9.90 7.83
N LEU A 23 15.51 -10.30 6.71
CA LEU A 23 14.12 -10.02 6.37
C LEU A 23 13.17 -11.01 7.08
N PRO A 24 11.88 -10.68 7.18
CA PRO A 24 10.87 -11.64 7.62
C PRO A 24 10.88 -12.93 6.80
N PRO A 25 10.56 -14.10 7.39
CA PRO A 25 10.62 -15.39 6.72
C PRO A 25 9.88 -15.43 5.38
N ILE A 26 8.75 -14.74 5.28
CA ILE A 26 7.97 -14.67 4.05
C ILE A 26 8.76 -14.07 2.88
N TRP A 27 9.56 -13.01 3.11
CA TRP A 27 10.42 -12.44 2.07
C TRP A 27 11.61 -13.31 1.73
N GLN A 28 12.12 -14.09 2.69
CA GLN A 28 13.14 -15.10 2.42
C GLN A 28 12.58 -16.19 1.50
N ASN A 29 11.34 -16.61 1.72
CA ASN A 29 10.65 -17.57 0.87
C ASN A 29 10.35 -17.02 -0.53
N ILE A 30 9.99 -15.74 -0.63
CA ILE A 30 9.83 -15.03 -1.92
C ILE A 30 11.17 -14.99 -2.67
N ALA A 31 12.26 -14.62 -1.98
CA ALA A 31 13.60 -14.61 -2.56
C ALA A 31 14.08 -15.98 -3.04
N ALA A 32 13.69 -17.04 -2.32
CA ALA A 32 14.00 -18.43 -2.68
C ALA A 32 13.09 -18.99 -3.79
N GLY A 33 12.06 -18.27 -4.23
CA GLY A 33 11.09 -18.73 -5.22
C GLY A 33 10.14 -19.84 -4.70
N VAL A 34 9.97 -19.94 -3.38
CA VAL A 34 9.13 -20.96 -2.74
C VAL A 34 7.74 -20.42 -2.37
N ALA A 35 7.61 -19.11 -2.16
CA ALA A 35 6.32 -18.48 -1.88
C ALA A 35 5.43 -18.42 -3.13
N ASN A 36 4.13 -18.66 -2.96
CA ASN A 36 3.14 -18.58 -4.02
C ASN A 36 2.69 -17.12 -4.25
N VAL A 37 3.49 -16.38 -5.00
CA VAL A 37 3.24 -14.97 -5.37
C VAL A 37 3.05 -14.84 -6.88
N GLY A 38 2.27 -13.85 -7.31
CA GLY A 38 2.05 -13.57 -8.73
C GLY A 38 2.91 -12.44 -9.32
N LEU A 39 3.87 -11.91 -8.55
CA LEU A 39 4.76 -10.81 -8.97
C LEU A 39 5.56 -11.19 -10.22
N ASP A 40 5.67 -10.28 -11.20
CA ASP A 40 6.40 -10.56 -12.45
C ASP A 40 7.92 -10.65 -12.20
N ASN A 41 8.43 -9.83 -11.28
CA ASN A 41 9.84 -9.84 -10.88
C ASN A 41 9.99 -9.79 -9.35
N PRO A 42 9.82 -10.92 -8.64
CA PRO A 42 9.87 -10.98 -7.18
C PRO A 42 11.18 -10.43 -6.59
N GLN A 43 12.30 -10.62 -7.29
CA GLN A 43 13.62 -10.18 -6.84
C GLN A 43 13.70 -8.67 -6.63
N THR A 44 13.04 -7.87 -7.49
CA THR A 44 12.99 -6.41 -7.32
C THR A 44 12.34 -6.01 -5.99
N TYR A 45 11.28 -6.71 -5.59
CA TYR A 45 10.56 -6.41 -4.36
C TYR A 45 11.32 -6.87 -3.12
N VAL A 46 12.03 -8.00 -3.22
CA VAL A 46 12.98 -8.45 -2.19
C VAL A 46 14.07 -7.41 -1.98
N GLU A 47 14.67 -6.89 -3.05
CA GLU A 47 15.68 -5.83 -2.98
C GLU A 47 15.14 -4.56 -2.33
N MET A 48 13.92 -4.14 -2.69
CA MET A 48 13.23 -3.04 -2.01
C MET A 48 13.04 -3.32 -0.52
N ALA A 49 12.65 -4.54 -0.13
CA ALA A 49 12.49 -4.92 1.27
C ALA A 49 13.82 -4.85 2.04
N GLN A 50 14.93 -5.30 1.43
CA GLN A 50 16.27 -5.20 2.02
C GLN A 50 16.70 -3.75 2.25
N LEU A 51 16.42 -2.87 1.29
CA LEU A 51 16.70 -1.44 1.40
C LEU A 51 15.82 -0.79 2.48
N PHE A 52 14.52 -1.07 2.48
CA PHE A 52 13.57 -0.52 3.44
C PHE A 52 13.94 -0.88 4.89
N GLN A 53 14.20 -2.16 5.15
CA GLN A 53 14.63 -2.63 6.47
C GLN A 53 15.95 -2.00 6.91
N TYR A 54 16.91 -1.83 5.99
CA TYR A 54 18.18 -1.18 6.30
C TYR A 54 17.98 0.28 6.68
N LYS A 55 17.24 1.04 5.87
CA LYS A 55 17.00 2.46 6.10
C LYS A 55 16.38 2.73 7.46
N LEU A 56 15.33 1.99 7.81
CA LEU A 56 14.68 2.14 9.11
C LEU A 56 15.53 1.58 10.26
N GLY A 57 16.12 0.39 10.09
CA GLY A 57 16.91 -0.28 11.13
C GLY A 57 18.29 0.33 11.39
N ARG A 58 18.78 1.22 10.52
CA ARG A 58 20.04 1.94 10.70
C ARG A 58 19.88 3.46 10.81
N GLY A 59 18.66 3.98 10.73
CA GLY A 59 18.42 5.41 10.62
C GLY A 59 19.19 6.02 9.44
N ASP A 60 19.24 5.30 8.31
CA ASP A 60 19.81 5.77 7.06
C ASP A 60 18.72 6.50 6.27
N VAL A 61 18.32 7.63 6.83
CA VAL A 61 17.27 8.53 6.37
C VAL A 61 17.78 9.96 6.43
N ASP A 62 17.24 10.82 5.59
CA ASP A 62 17.73 12.20 5.42
C ASP A 62 17.70 13.00 6.73
N LEU A 63 16.79 12.66 7.66
CA LEU A 63 16.67 13.30 8.98
C LEU A 63 18.01 13.46 9.70
N PHE A 64 18.83 12.42 9.77
CA PHE A 64 20.08 12.47 10.54
C PHE A 64 21.24 13.11 9.79
N SER A 65 21.20 13.15 8.45
CA SER A 65 22.17 13.88 7.65
C SER A 65 21.85 15.36 7.56
N GLU A 66 20.58 15.72 7.46
CA GLU A 66 20.10 17.11 7.37
C GLU A 66 20.04 17.78 8.75
N ARG A 67 19.87 17.00 9.82
CA ARG A 67 19.81 17.48 11.21
C ARG A 67 20.80 16.75 12.10
N PRO A 68 22.12 17.04 11.99
CA PRO A 68 23.16 16.37 12.77
C PRO A 68 22.96 16.49 14.29
N GLU A 69 22.27 17.54 14.76
CA GLU A 69 21.93 17.73 16.17
C GLU A 69 21.03 16.60 16.74
N LEU A 70 20.33 15.87 15.87
CA LEU A 70 19.48 14.74 16.25
C LEU A 70 20.23 13.41 16.32
N ALA A 71 21.54 13.38 16.02
CA ALA A 71 22.35 12.16 16.07
C ALA A 71 22.22 11.36 17.38
N PRO A 72 22.09 11.98 18.59
CA PRO A 72 21.86 11.22 19.83
C PRO A 72 20.59 10.36 19.83
N PHE A 73 19.57 10.73 19.04
CA PHE A 73 18.31 9.98 18.94
C PHE A 73 18.33 8.86 17.90
N LYS A 74 19.38 8.77 17.08
CA LYS A 74 19.47 7.82 15.97
C LYS A 74 19.33 6.36 16.42
N SER A 75 19.88 6.00 17.58
CA SER A 75 19.75 4.66 18.12
C SER A 75 18.30 4.32 18.48
N ALA A 76 17.59 5.23 19.16
CA ALA A 76 16.20 5.04 19.54
C ALA A 76 15.28 4.97 18.32
N PHE A 77 15.50 5.87 17.35
CA PHE A 77 14.84 5.81 16.04
C PHE A 77 15.06 4.44 15.37
N SER A 78 16.32 4.01 15.25
CA SER A 78 16.67 2.78 14.54
C SER A 78 16.07 1.54 15.18
N GLN A 79 15.99 1.52 16.51
CA GLN A 79 15.35 0.42 17.24
C GLN A 79 13.83 0.39 17.00
N LEU A 80 13.14 1.52 17.17
CA LEU A 80 11.69 1.60 16.99
C LEU A 80 11.30 1.34 15.54
N PHE A 81 11.87 2.09 14.60
CA PHE A 81 11.51 1.98 13.19
C PHE A 81 12.09 0.74 12.53
N GLY A 82 13.19 0.18 13.04
CA GLY A 82 13.66 -1.14 12.61
C GLY A 82 12.63 -2.23 12.91
N GLN A 83 11.98 -2.19 14.08
CA GLN A 83 10.89 -3.09 14.45
C GLN A 83 9.64 -2.85 13.60
N LEU A 84 9.19 -1.59 13.48
CA LEU A 84 8.02 -1.24 12.67
C LEU A 84 8.23 -1.56 11.18
N GLY A 85 9.45 -1.41 10.68
CA GLY A 85 9.85 -1.81 9.33
C GLY A 85 9.74 -3.32 9.13
N TYR A 86 10.20 -4.11 10.10
CA TYR A 86 10.11 -5.56 10.03
C TYR A 86 8.66 -6.04 10.00
N GLU A 87 7.81 -5.51 10.88
CA GLU A 87 6.36 -5.81 10.90
C GLU A 87 5.65 -5.41 9.59
N THR A 88 6.04 -4.27 9.02
CA THR A 88 5.52 -3.80 7.72
C THR A 88 5.84 -4.80 6.63
N LEU A 89 7.11 -5.23 6.56
CA LEU A 89 7.55 -6.21 5.59
C LEU A 89 6.88 -7.56 5.84
N GLU A 90 6.73 -8.00 7.08
CA GLU A 90 6.03 -9.25 7.40
C GLU A 90 4.58 -9.21 6.88
N PHE A 91 3.86 -8.12 7.16
CA PHE A 91 2.50 -7.92 6.64
C PHE A 91 2.47 -7.97 5.11
N TYR A 92 3.22 -7.09 4.43
CA TYR A 92 3.13 -6.99 2.97
C TYR A 92 3.67 -8.22 2.25
N GLY A 93 4.64 -8.94 2.82
CA GLY A 93 5.10 -10.21 2.28
C GLY A 93 3.97 -11.25 2.22
N HIS A 94 3.12 -11.29 3.24
CA HIS A 94 1.90 -12.12 3.24
C HIS A 94 0.82 -11.54 2.32
N ASP A 95 0.70 -10.21 2.24
CA ASP A 95 -0.29 -9.53 1.41
C ASP A 95 -0.03 -9.70 -0.11
N PHE A 96 1.19 -10.09 -0.51
CA PHE A 96 1.55 -10.45 -1.88
C PHE A 96 1.31 -11.94 -2.24
N LEU A 97 0.94 -12.78 -1.28
CA LEU A 97 0.57 -14.17 -1.58
C LEU A 97 -0.72 -14.18 -2.41
N ILE A 98 -0.79 -15.05 -3.43
CA ILE A 98 -1.96 -15.15 -4.32
C ILE A 98 -3.26 -15.35 -3.52
N ASP A 99 -3.20 -16.15 -2.44
CA ASP A 99 -4.36 -16.46 -1.60
C ASP A 99 -4.87 -15.26 -0.77
N SER A 100 -4.10 -14.17 -0.69
CA SER A 100 -4.51 -12.92 -0.03
C SER A 100 -5.41 -12.07 -0.92
N TYR A 101 -5.42 -12.28 -2.24
CA TYR A 101 -6.17 -11.46 -3.20
C TYR A 101 -7.67 -11.81 -3.21
N PRO A 102 -8.57 -10.84 -3.48
CA PRO A 102 -10.00 -11.11 -3.59
C PRO A 102 -10.31 -12.10 -4.72
N ASP A 103 -11.27 -13.00 -4.49
CA ASP A 103 -11.91 -13.70 -5.60
C ASP A 103 -12.94 -12.78 -6.25
N PHE A 104 -12.49 -12.00 -7.23
CA PHE A 104 -13.33 -11.03 -7.92
C PHE A 104 -14.55 -11.64 -8.61
N LYS A 105 -14.47 -12.91 -9.05
CA LYS A 105 -15.61 -13.60 -9.67
C LYS A 105 -16.67 -13.91 -8.62
N GLN A 106 -16.23 -14.39 -7.46
CA GLN A 106 -17.13 -14.65 -6.33
C GLN A 106 -17.76 -13.35 -5.83
N VAL A 107 -16.96 -12.28 -5.62
CA VAL A 107 -17.47 -10.96 -5.22
C VAL A 107 -18.55 -10.46 -6.17
N LEU A 108 -18.30 -10.50 -7.48
CA LEU A 108 -19.27 -10.06 -8.47
C LEU A 108 -20.54 -10.92 -8.47
N ALA A 109 -20.41 -12.24 -8.28
CA ALA A 109 -21.55 -13.16 -8.21
C ALA A 109 -22.40 -12.89 -6.97
N ASP A 110 -21.77 -12.69 -5.81
CA ASP A 110 -22.42 -12.41 -4.53
C ASP A 110 -23.22 -11.12 -4.60
N VAL A 111 -22.62 -10.04 -5.11
CA VAL A 111 -23.28 -8.75 -5.26
C VAL A 111 -24.47 -8.85 -6.22
N LYS A 112 -24.29 -9.49 -7.39
CA LYS A 112 -25.39 -9.66 -8.37
C LYS A 112 -26.56 -10.46 -7.82
N SER A 113 -26.31 -11.38 -6.89
CA SER A 113 -27.35 -12.20 -6.27
C SER A 113 -28.31 -11.39 -5.38
N GLN A 114 -27.88 -10.21 -4.91
CA GLN A 114 -28.67 -9.33 -4.03
C GLN A 114 -29.74 -8.52 -4.78
N GLY A 115 -29.79 -8.57 -6.12
CA GLY A 115 -30.87 -7.99 -6.92
C GLY A 115 -30.70 -6.49 -7.24
N ARG A 116 -31.81 -5.80 -7.55
CA ARG A 116 -31.80 -4.43 -8.12
C ARG A 116 -31.24 -3.34 -7.20
N GLU A 117 -31.16 -3.58 -5.89
CA GLU A 117 -30.60 -2.64 -4.92
C GLU A 117 -29.07 -2.58 -4.98
N SER A 118 -28.41 -3.54 -5.65
CA SER A 118 -26.95 -3.67 -5.71
C SER A 118 -26.28 -2.95 -6.90
N ALA A 119 -27.00 -2.08 -7.60
CA ALA A 119 -26.54 -1.55 -8.90
C ALA A 119 -25.19 -0.80 -8.79
N ASP A 120 -24.95 -0.15 -7.65
CA ASP A 120 -23.72 0.58 -7.40
C ASP A 120 -22.60 -0.31 -6.86
N GLU A 121 -22.92 -1.31 -6.04
CA GLU A 121 -22.01 -2.35 -5.59
C GLU A 121 -21.48 -3.17 -6.78
N VAL A 122 -22.33 -3.44 -7.78
CA VAL A 122 -21.91 -4.09 -9.03
C VAL A 122 -20.85 -3.24 -9.74
N LYS A 123 -21.03 -1.92 -9.79
CA LYS A 123 -20.03 -1.01 -10.37
C LYS A 123 -18.72 -1.05 -9.59
N VAL A 124 -18.77 -1.03 -8.25
CA VAL A 124 -17.57 -1.16 -7.40
C VAL A 124 -16.84 -2.49 -7.67
N ALA A 125 -17.57 -3.61 -7.77
CA ALA A 125 -16.98 -4.91 -8.09
C ALA A 125 -16.31 -4.92 -9.47
N LEU A 126 -16.93 -4.29 -10.48
CA LEU A 126 -16.36 -4.15 -11.82
C LEU A 126 -15.12 -3.24 -11.85
N ILE A 127 -15.10 -2.15 -11.06
CA ILE A 127 -13.91 -1.33 -10.85
C ILE A 127 -12.78 -2.17 -10.27
N GLY A 128 -13.06 -3.00 -9.26
CA GLY A 128 -12.07 -3.91 -8.67
C GLY A 128 -11.46 -4.88 -9.71
N ILE A 129 -12.29 -5.43 -10.59
CA ILE A 129 -11.83 -6.28 -11.70
C ILE A 129 -10.93 -5.50 -12.67
N GLU A 130 -11.36 -4.32 -13.13
CA GLU A 130 -10.54 -3.50 -14.05
C GLU A 130 -9.23 -3.02 -13.43
N LEU A 131 -9.22 -2.76 -12.12
CA LEU A 131 -7.99 -2.46 -11.38
C LEU A 131 -7.05 -3.67 -11.39
N PHE A 132 -7.57 -4.89 -11.18
CA PHE A 132 -6.75 -6.09 -11.25
C PHE A 132 -6.29 -6.40 -12.67
N ASP A 133 -7.09 -6.13 -13.69
CA ASP A 133 -6.67 -6.27 -15.09
C ASP A 133 -5.54 -5.27 -15.45
N GLU A 134 -5.52 -4.07 -14.84
CA GLU A 134 -4.46 -3.08 -15.06
C GLU A 134 -3.16 -3.37 -14.28
N PHE A 135 -3.29 -3.83 -13.03
CA PHE A 135 -2.16 -3.91 -12.09
C PHE A 135 -1.76 -5.33 -11.69
N GLY A 136 -2.65 -6.30 -11.87
CA GLY A 136 -2.42 -7.71 -11.54
C GLY A 136 -1.88 -7.90 -10.13
N TYR A 137 -0.84 -8.73 -10.01
CA TYR A 137 -0.18 -8.99 -8.73
C TYR A 137 0.90 -7.98 -8.38
N GLU A 138 1.16 -6.97 -9.23
CA GLU A 138 2.21 -5.97 -8.99
C GLU A 138 1.85 -5.02 -7.83
N LEU A 139 0.56 -4.91 -7.47
CA LEU A 139 0.08 -4.23 -6.27
C LEU A 139 -0.35 -5.25 -5.20
N PRO A 140 -0.19 -4.92 -3.90
CA PRO A 140 -0.48 -5.83 -2.80
C PRO A 140 -2.00 -6.07 -2.64
N ALA A 141 -2.42 -7.21 -2.08
CA ALA A 141 -3.84 -7.56 -1.99
C ALA A 141 -4.70 -6.50 -1.28
N SER A 142 -4.15 -5.85 -0.24
CA SER A 142 -4.81 -4.74 0.46
C SER A 142 -5.20 -3.57 -0.45
N PHE A 143 -4.50 -3.37 -1.58
CA PHE A 143 -4.89 -2.42 -2.61
C PHE A 143 -6.28 -2.73 -3.16
N TYR A 144 -6.56 -3.98 -3.46
CA TYR A 144 -7.85 -4.37 -4.03
C TYR A 144 -8.94 -4.41 -2.96
N HIS A 145 -8.63 -4.95 -1.78
CA HIS A 145 -9.58 -5.02 -0.67
C HIS A 145 -10.11 -3.63 -0.27
N VAL A 146 -9.25 -2.60 -0.21
CA VAL A 146 -9.74 -1.25 0.17
C VAL A 146 -10.67 -0.65 -0.89
N HIS A 147 -10.46 -0.94 -2.18
CA HIS A 147 -11.34 -0.44 -3.25
C HIS A 147 -12.66 -1.20 -3.34
N LEU A 148 -12.70 -2.45 -2.86
CA LEU A 148 -13.92 -3.26 -2.73
C LEU A 148 -14.65 -3.03 -1.41
N ALA A 149 -14.00 -2.48 -0.39
CA ALA A 149 -14.56 -2.25 0.95
C ALA A 149 -15.96 -1.58 0.95
N PRO A 150 -16.27 -0.61 0.06
CA PRO A 150 -17.60 0.00 0.00
C PRO A 150 -18.76 -0.98 -0.22
N ILE A 151 -18.54 -2.13 -0.85
CA ILE A 151 -19.57 -3.18 -1.06
C ILE A 151 -20.10 -3.73 0.26
N TYR A 152 -19.26 -3.73 1.31
CA TYR A 152 -19.58 -4.33 2.60
C TYR A 152 -20.03 -3.29 3.64
N ARG A 153 -20.34 -2.08 3.20
CA ARG A 153 -20.79 -0.97 4.05
C ARG A 153 -22.31 -0.82 4.02
N ASP A 154 -22.81 0.07 4.86
CA ASP A 154 -24.24 0.38 4.91
C ASP A 154 -24.68 1.11 3.63
N HIS A 155 -23.75 1.83 2.98
CA HIS A 155 -23.95 2.48 1.69
C HIS A 155 -22.61 2.74 0.96
N ILE A 156 -22.58 2.64 -0.36
CA ILE A 156 -21.33 2.79 -1.14
C ILE A 156 -20.72 4.21 -1.10
N PHE A 157 -21.55 5.23 -0.94
CA PHE A 157 -21.12 6.64 -0.81
C PHE A 157 -20.87 7.05 0.65
N GLU A 158 -20.77 6.09 1.58
CA GLU A 158 -20.52 6.40 2.99
C GLU A 158 -19.10 6.96 3.21
N GLU A 159 -19.05 8.16 3.78
CA GLU A 159 -17.86 8.78 4.35
C GLU A 159 -17.50 8.13 5.70
N ARG A 160 -16.28 7.55 5.81
CA ARG A 160 -15.90 6.82 7.04
C ARG A 160 -14.46 7.00 7.49
N ALA A 161 -14.34 7.30 8.79
CA ALA A 161 -13.08 7.36 9.53
C ALA A 161 -12.51 5.99 9.88
N LEU A 162 -11.73 5.41 8.96
CA LEU A 162 -11.03 4.13 9.10
C LEU A 162 -10.33 3.94 10.45
N ARG A 163 -9.79 5.01 11.03
CA ARG A 163 -9.04 4.95 12.29
C ARG A 163 -9.90 4.69 13.52
N PHE A 164 -11.17 5.08 13.47
CA PHE A 164 -12.09 5.08 14.61
C PHE A 164 -13.25 4.10 14.46
N ASP A 165 -13.53 3.61 13.24
CA ASP A 165 -14.52 2.57 13.05
C ASP A 165 -14.00 1.21 13.56
N GLN A 166 -14.76 0.59 14.44
CA GLN A 166 -14.43 -0.72 15.01
C GLN A 166 -14.54 -1.84 13.98
N ARG A 167 -15.38 -1.68 12.95
CA ARG A 167 -15.55 -2.67 11.86
C ARG A 167 -14.26 -2.85 11.05
N ASP A 168 -13.46 -1.80 10.96
CA ASP A 168 -12.24 -1.78 10.13
C ASP A 168 -10.96 -1.99 10.94
N ILE A 169 -11.06 -2.33 12.24
CA ILE A 169 -9.91 -2.36 13.16
C ILE A 169 -8.79 -3.29 12.70
N ALA A 170 -9.13 -4.40 12.03
CA ALA A 170 -8.19 -5.38 11.51
C ALA A 170 -7.44 -4.90 10.26
N HIS A 171 -8.02 -3.96 9.51
CA HIS A 171 -7.52 -3.55 8.19
C HIS A 171 -7.11 -2.08 8.11
N LYS A 172 -7.44 -1.26 9.12
CA LYS A 172 -7.21 0.19 9.13
C LYS A 172 -5.78 0.58 8.78
N ARG A 173 -4.78 -0.18 9.27
CA ARG A 173 -3.37 0.15 9.04
C ARG A 173 -2.98 -0.02 7.58
N SER A 174 -3.37 -1.15 6.97
CA SER A 174 -3.10 -1.44 5.57
C SER A 174 -3.92 -0.58 4.61
N TRP A 175 -5.19 -0.35 4.93
CA TRP A 175 -6.07 0.46 4.08
C TRP A 175 -5.66 1.93 4.09
N ASP A 176 -5.37 2.50 5.26
CA ASP A 176 -4.85 3.87 5.36
C ASP A 176 -3.54 4.04 4.60
N ALA A 177 -2.62 3.07 4.74
CA ALA A 177 -1.35 3.07 4.02
C ALA A 177 -1.52 3.04 2.50
N VAL A 178 -2.42 2.20 1.98
CA VAL A 178 -2.74 2.11 0.55
C VAL A 178 -3.36 3.41 0.04
N LEU A 179 -4.31 3.97 0.78
CA LEU A 179 -4.97 5.21 0.39
C LEU A 179 -3.99 6.39 0.41
N HIS A 180 -3.11 6.46 1.41
CA HIS A 180 -2.02 7.44 1.47
C HIS A 180 -1.01 7.25 0.34
N ALA A 181 -0.74 6.02 -0.08
CA ALA A 181 0.08 5.74 -1.25
C ALA A 181 -0.52 6.27 -2.56
N GLY A 182 -1.82 6.60 -2.58
CA GLY A 182 -2.47 7.39 -3.64
C GLY A 182 -1.84 8.77 -3.88
N LYS A 183 -1.01 9.29 -2.96
CA LYS A 183 -0.13 10.45 -3.23
C LYS A 183 0.80 10.22 -4.43
N VAL A 184 1.09 8.95 -4.76
CA VAL A 184 1.72 8.57 -6.03
C VAL A 184 0.72 8.77 -7.16
N PHE A 185 0.71 10.00 -7.67
CA PHE A 185 -0.32 10.55 -8.54
C PHE A 185 -0.66 9.66 -9.75
N ALA A 186 0.31 8.98 -10.35
CA ALA A 186 0.06 8.13 -11.52
C ALA A 186 -0.87 6.94 -11.21
N VAL A 187 -0.69 6.26 -10.08
CA VAL A 187 -1.54 5.14 -9.67
C VAL A 187 -2.94 5.66 -9.34
N GLN A 188 -3.01 6.75 -8.57
CA GLN A 188 -4.30 7.37 -8.21
C GLN A 188 -5.08 7.86 -9.44
N MET A 189 -4.42 8.52 -10.40
CA MET A 189 -5.08 8.96 -11.63
C MET A 189 -5.60 7.80 -12.46
N LYS A 190 -4.94 6.65 -12.42
CA LYS A 190 -5.43 5.45 -13.08
C LYS A 190 -6.65 4.85 -12.36
N VAL A 191 -6.65 4.83 -11.02
CA VAL A 191 -7.82 4.49 -10.21
C VAL A 191 -9.01 5.39 -10.56
N GLN A 192 -8.81 6.71 -10.57
CA GLN A 192 -9.86 7.67 -10.95
C GLN A 192 -10.36 7.45 -12.37
N SER A 193 -9.44 7.18 -13.30
CA SER A 193 -9.80 6.93 -14.69
C SER A 193 -10.71 5.72 -14.83
N ILE A 194 -10.39 4.60 -14.16
CA ILE A 194 -11.24 3.40 -14.16
C ILE A 194 -12.58 3.69 -13.48
N ALA A 195 -12.57 4.30 -12.29
CA ALA A 195 -13.80 4.61 -11.54
C ALA A 195 -14.75 5.52 -12.33
N SER A 196 -14.22 6.51 -13.05
CA SER A 196 -15.03 7.47 -13.81
C SER A 196 -15.87 6.85 -14.92
N LYS A 197 -15.45 5.71 -15.49
CA LYS A 197 -16.24 4.93 -16.47
C LYS A 197 -17.56 4.43 -15.90
N TYR A 198 -17.59 4.25 -14.58
CA TYR A 198 -18.75 3.79 -13.83
C TYR A 198 -19.52 4.96 -13.17
N GLY A 199 -19.14 6.20 -13.47
CA GLY A 199 -19.73 7.39 -12.88
C GLY A 199 -19.27 7.65 -11.44
N PHE A 200 -18.10 7.13 -11.04
CA PHE A 200 -17.56 7.27 -9.69
C PHE A 200 -16.24 8.05 -9.64
N THR A 201 -16.01 8.75 -8.54
CA THR A 201 -14.74 9.41 -8.19
C THR A 201 -14.34 8.92 -6.80
N TYR A 202 -13.12 8.43 -6.62
CA TYR A 202 -12.63 8.02 -5.31
C TYR A 202 -11.99 9.22 -4.60
N HIS A 203 -12.49 9.56 -3.43
CA HIS A 203 -11.94 10.60 -2.58
C HIS A 203 -11.15 9.96 -1.44
N HIS A 204 -9.97 10.51 -1.20
CA HIS A 204 -9.21 10.21 0.00
C HIS A 204 -8.65 11.52 0.60
N GLY A 205 -9.04 11.80 1.83
CA GLY A 205 -8.62 13.01 2.55
C GLY A 205 -7.12 12.99 2.87
N CYS A 206 -6.30 13.72 2.11
CA CYS A 206 -4.84 13.74 2.26
C CYS A 206 -4.31 14.87 3.18
N GLY A 207 -5.12 15.40 4.10
CA GLY A 207 -4.71 16.50 4.98
C GLY A 207 -5.33 16.36 6.36
N CYS A 208 -4.62 15.73 7.31
CA CYS A 208 -5.06 15.54 8.70
C CYS A 208 -6.42 14.81 8.90
N ASN A 209 -7.12 14.49 7.83
CA ASN A 209 -8.31 13.66 7.74
C ASN A 209 -7.91 12.29 7.19
N SER A 210 -7.04 11.58 7.90
CA SER A 210 -6.71 10.14 7.74
C SER A 210 -7.95 9.22 7.97
N HIS A 211 -9.10 9.67 7.47
CA HIS A 211 -10.43 9.41 8.02
C HIS A 211 -11.47 9.28 6.93
N LEU A 212 -11.13 9.30 5.64
CA LEU A 212 -12.14 9.22 4.59
C LEU A 212 -11.56 8.47 3.39
N SER A 213 -12.10 7.28 3.14
CA SER A 213 -12.26 6.76 1.78
C SER A 213 -13.73 6.96 1.43
N SER A 214 -14.04 7.85 0.48
CA SER A 214 -15.40 8.02 -0.05
C SER A 214 -15.40 7.82 -1.56
N ILE A 215 -16.55 7.44 -2.07
CA ILE A 215 -16.85 7.45 -3.49
C ILE A 215 -17.86 8.59 -3.70
N ASP A 216 -17.72 9.36 -4.77
CA ASP A 216 -18.68 10.39 -5.20
C ASP A 216 -19.11 10.15 -6.66
N ILE A 217 -20.18 10.82 -7.09
CA ILE A 217 -20.64 10.79 -8.49
C ILE A 217 -19.69 11.61 -9.37
N SER A 218 -19.28 11.03 -10.50
CA SER A 218 -18.51 11.71 -11.53
C SER A 218 -19.42 12.27 -12.62
N GLU A 219 -19.17 13.52 -13.06
CA GLU A 219 -19.93 14.18 -14.15
C GLU A 219 -19.44 13.79 -15.56
N GLY A 220 -18.44 12.91 -15.68
CA GLY A 220 -17.95 12.43 -16.97
C GLY A 220 -16.78 11.44 -16.87
N GLU A 221 -16.48 10.76 -17.97
CA GLU A 221 -15.35 9.83 -18.04
C GLU A 221 -14.03 10.59 -18.22
N PHE A 222 -13.01 10.20 -17.46
CA PHE A 222 -11.64 10.67 -17.58
C PHE A 222 -10.72 9.51 -17.96
N ASN A 223 -9.90 9.70 -18.99
CA ASN A 223 -9.00 8.67 -19.50
C ASN A 223 -7.54 8.96 -19.15
N TYR A 224 -6.92 8.07 -18.38
CA TYR A 224 -5.50 8.14 -18.03
C TYR A 224 -4.80 6.81 -18.30
N LYS A 225 -3.61 6.90 -18.87
CA LYS A 225 -2.73 5.76 -19.12
C LYS A 225 -1.36 6.03 -18.52
N ILE A 226 -0.89 5.09 -17.72
CA ILE A 226 0.50 5.10 -17.26
C ILE A 226 1.39 4.71 -18.45
N SER A 227 2.34 5.56 -18.80
CA SER A 227 3.32 5.24 -19.85
C SER A 227 4.14 4.01 -19.46
N ALA A 228 4.34 3.07 -20.38
CA ALA A 228 5.08 1.83 -20.12
C ALA A 228 6.48 2.08 -19.52
N GLU A 229 7.20 3.10 -20.02
CA GLU A 229 8.52 3.50 -19.51
C GLU A 229 8.54 3.84 -18.01
N LYS A 230 7.42 4.33 -17.48
CA LYS A 230 7.31 4.80 -16.10
C LYS A 230 6.50 3.85 -15.21
N TYR A 231 5.93 2.79 -15.78
CA TYR A 231 4.99 1.90 -15.07
C TYR A 231 5.61 1.33 -13.80
N HIS A 232 6.70 0.57 -13.93
CA HIS A 232 7.35 -0.04 -12.76
C HIS A 232 7.88 1.00 -11.77
N ARG A 233 8.31 2.18 -12.24
CA ARG A 233 8.72 3.26 -11.32
C ARG A 233 7.56 3.68 -10.43
N TRP A 234 6.39 3.91 -11.00
CA TRP A 234 5.23 4.34 -10.22
C TRP A 234 4.69 3.24 -9.30
N ILE A 235 4.69 1.98 -9.74
CA ILE A 235 4.33 0.84 -8.89
C ILE A 235 5.29 0.73 -7.70
N ARG A 236 6.60 0.77 -7.94
CA ARG A 236 7.61 0.72 -6.87
C ARG A 236 7.48 1.91 -5.92
N SER A 237 7.25 3.12 -6.43
CA SER A 237 6.99 4.30 -5.60
C SER A 237 5.73 4.12 -4.75
N PHE A 238 4.65 3.60 -5.33
CA PHE A 238 3.40 3.36 -4.60
C PHE A 238 3.63 2.40 -3.43
N ILE A 239 4.29 1.27 -3.69
CA ILE A 239 4.57 0.25 -2.67
C ILE A 239 5.50 0.77 -1.60
N TRP A 240 6.55 1.50 -1.99
CA TRP A 240 7.45 2.15 -1.05
C TRP A 240 6.70 3.12 -0.13
N THR A 241 5.79 3.93 -0.69
CA THR A 241 4.94 4.82 0.09
C THR A 241 3.98 4.05 0.99
N ALA A 242 3.36 2.97 0.50
CA ALA A 242 2.47 2.14 1.32
C ALA A 242 3.22 1.52 2.51
N TRP A 243 4.43 0.98 2.29
CA TRP A 243 5.26 0.45 3.38
C TRP A 243 5.62 1.54 4.40
N TYR A 244 6.03 2.71 3.92
CA TYR A 244 6.32 3.85 4.79
C TYR A 244 5.09 4.26 5.63
N GLU A 245 3.93 4.49 4.99
CA GLU A 245 2.71 4.91 5.68
C GLU A 245 2.24 3.83 6.67
N TYR A 246 2.36 2.55 6.31
CA TYR A 246 2.09 1.44 7.23
C TYR A 246 3.04 1.45 8.43
N ALA A 247 4.34 1.62 8.23
CA ALA A 247 5.32 1.67 9.31
C ALA A 247 5.06 2.85 10.26
N PHE A 248 4.65 4.00 9.73
CA PHE A 248 4.44 5.23 10.50
C PHE A 248 3.04 5.34 11.11
N PHE A 249 2.07 4.58 10.63
CA PHE A 249 0.69 4.59 11.13
C PHE A 249 0.58 4.60 12.67
N PRO A 250 1.32 3.78 13.45
CA PRO A 250 1.15 3.73 14.91
C PRO A 250 1.58 5.01 15.63
N ILE A 251 2.39 5.87 15.00
CA ILE A 251 2.96 7.07 15.64
C ILE A 251 2.32 8.37 15.15
N VAL A 252 1.43 8.31 14.15
CA VAL A 252 0.66 9.47 13.71
C VAL A 252 -0.23 9.93 14.88
N PRO A 253 -0.14 11.19 15.34
CA PRO A 253 -0.99 11.69 16.41
C PRO A 253 -2.44 11.77 15.92
N ASN A 254 -3.37 11.32 16.75
CA ASN A 254 -4.77 11.20 16.39
C ASN A 254 -5.71 11.76 17.45
N THR A 255 -6.84 12.29 17.00
CA THR A 255 -7.85 12.86 17.87
C THR A 255 -9.25 12.60 17.33
N SER A 256 -10.17 12.20 18.22
CA SER A 256 -11.59 12.04 17.89
C SER A 256 -12.30 13.38 17.67
N TYR A 257 -11.60 14.51 17.86
CA TYR A 257 -12.15 15.84 17.61
C TYR A 257 -12.42 16.12 16.12
N LEU A 258 -11.80 15.35 15.21
CA LEU A 258 -11.91 15.53 13.76
C LEU A 258 -12.94 14.58 13.10
N VAL A 259 -13.74 13.87 13.90
CA VAL A 259 -14.74 12.87 13.44
C VAL A 259 -16.14 13.34 13.77
#